data_AF-A0A8B6BR37-F1
#
_entry.id   AF-A0A8B6BR37-F1
#
_cell.length_a   1.000
_cell.length_b   1.000
_cell.length_c   1.000
_cell.angle_alpha   90.00
_cell.angle_beta   90.00
_cell.angle_gamma   90.00
#
_symmetry.space_group_name_H-M   'P 1'
#
loop_
_entity.id
_entity.type
_entity.pdbx_description
1 polymer ?
#
loop_
_entity_poly.entity_id
_entity_poly.type
_entity_poly.pdbx_seq_one_letter_code
_entity_poly.pdbx_strand_id
1 'polypeptide(L)'
;MDRGAQSDSPKEDVKVDDEKVEYAKGSVCGYCSYCKFCKLCEKDCPCETSASKPNCKMCKYCKYCNLCSAVCDTICQPGGILDKVSAAIVGALPSHDPDEINKDIDSVKEYIDRKDEL
;
A
#
# COMPACT_ATOMS: atom_id res chain seq x y z
N MET A 1 23.01 -48.58 -21.36
CA MET A 1 22.09 -47.51 -21.76
C MET A 1 21.51 -46.95 -20.48
N ASP A 2 21.86 -45.72 -20.11
CA ASP A 2 20.91 -44.78 -19.47
C ASP A 2 21.49 -43.36 -19.59
N ARG A 3 20.86 -42.56 -20.47
CA ARG A 3 21.10 -41.13 -20.72
C ARG A 3 19.73 -40.48 -20.54
N GLY A 4 19.61 -39.52 -19.64
CA GLY A 4 18.42 -38.68 -19.49
C GLY A 4 18.67 -37.62 -18.43
N ALA A 5 19.48 -36.60 -18.73
CA ALA A 5 19.01 -35.32 -19.25
C ALA A 5 18.28 -34.50 -18.18
N GLN A 6 19.08 -33.74 -17.43
CA GLN A 6 18.65 -32.64 -16.59
C GLN A 6 18.05 -31.56 -17.50
N SER A 7 16.72 -31.47 -17.54
CA SER A 7 16.00 -30.42 -18.25
C SER A 7 15.96 -29.16 -17.39
N ASP A 8 17.01 -28.37 -17.54
CA ASP A 8 17.04 -26.94 -17.27
C ASP A 8 16.09 -26.26 -18.27
N SER A 9 15.02 -25.64 -17.78
CA SER A 9 14.08 -24.86 -18.60
C SER A 9 13.80 -23.53 -17.92
N PRO A 10 13.65 -22.47 -18.73
CA PRO A 10 14.11 -21.14 -18.40
C PRO A 10 13.15 -20.46 -17.43
N LYS A 11 13.70 -19.70 -16.48
CA LYS A 11 12.94 -18.64 -15.81
C LYS A 11 12.53 -17.66 -16.90
N GLU A 12 11.30 -17.77 -17.36
CA GLU A 12 10.68 -16.73 -18.15
C GLU A 12 10.71 -15.47 -17.28
N ASP A 13 11.55 -14.51 -17.66
CA ASP A 13 11.51 -13.15 -17.16
C ASP A 13 10.15 -12.56 -17.58
N VAL A 14 9.11 -12.92 -16.83
CA VAL A 14 7.86 -12.19 -16.82
C VAL A 14 8.27 -10.78 -16.43
N LYS A 15 8.26 -9.87 -17.40
CA LYS A 15 8.29 -8.44 -17.13
C LYS A 15 7.00 -8.13 -16.39
N VAL A 16 7.06 -8.33 -15.08
CA VAL A 16 6.04 -7.89 -14.15
C VAL A 16 6.15 -6.37 -14.20
N ASP A 17 5.14 -5.76 -14.79
CA ASP A 17 4.94 -4.32 -14.76
C ASP A 17 4.84 -3.93 -13.28
N ASP A 18 5.92 -3.38 -12.72
CA ASP A 18 6.00 -2.97 -11.30
C ASP A 18 4.85 -2.02 -10.91
N GLU A 19 4.21 -1.37 -11.90
CA GLU A 19 3.04 -0.50 -11.76
C GLU A 19 1.71 -1.25 -11.51
N LYS A 20 1.65 -2.58 -11.74
CA LYS A 20 0.42 -3.39 -11.56
C LYS A 20 0.50 -4.47 -10.48
N VAL A 21 1.61 -4.57 -9.76
CA VAL A 21 1.72 -5.53 -8.66
C VAL A 21 1.17 -4.91 -7.39
N GLU A 22 0.05 -5.44 -6.91
CA GLU A 22 -0.52 -5.03 -5.63
C GLU A 22 0.19 -5.75 -4.47
N TYR A 23 0.31 -5.06 -3.33
CA TYR A 23 0.78 -5.66 -2.09
C TYR A 23 -0.15 -6.78 -1.63
N ALA A 24 0.42 -7.81 -1.01
CA ALA A 24 -0.37 -8.93 -0.48
C ALA A 24 -1.43 -8.43 0.52
N LYS A 25 -2.65 -8.99 0.44
CA LYS A 25 -3.75 -8.60 1.34
C LYS A 25 -3.34 -8.78 2.80
N GLY A 26 -3.47 -7.71 3.59
CA GLY A 26 -3.08 -7.69 4.99
C GLY A 26 -1.58 -7.42 5.23
N SER A 27 -0.76 -7.26 4.19
CA SER A 27 0.63 -6.84 4.35
C SER A 27 0.74 -5.45 4.97
N VAL A 28 1.76 -5.25 5.82
CA VAL A 28 2.10 -3.91 6.32
C VAL A 28 2.57 -2.99 5.18
N CYS A 29 3.16 -3.57 4.14
CA CYS A 29 3.57 -2.84 2.94
C CYS A 29 2.39 -2.32 2.12
N GLY A 30 1.19 -2.89 2.29
CA GLY A 30 -0.03 -2.32 1.70
C GLY A 30 -0.28 -0.86 2.11
N TYR A 31 0.25 -0.45 3.27
CA TYR A 31 0.18 0.95 3.71
C TYR A 31 0.98 1.91 2.79
N CYS A 32 1.93 1.41 2.00
CA CYS A 32 2.72 2.26 1.11
C CYS A 32 1.89 2.93 0.00
N SER A 33 0.79 2.31 -0.42
CA SER A 33 -0.17 2.91 -1.36
C SER A 33 -0.82 4.19 -0.82
N TYR A 34 -0.71 4.44 0.48
CA TYR A 34 -1.30 5.57 1.18
C TYR A 34 -0.33 6.74 1.35
N CYS A 35 0.96 6.56 1.05
CA CYS A 35 1.96 7.58 1.28
C CYS A 35 1.69 8.87 0.49
N LYS A 36 1.00 8.79 -0.65
CA LYS A 36 0.52 9.97 -1.38
C LYS A 36 -0.38 10.88 -0.54
N PHE A 37 -1.17 10.32 0.39
CA PHE A 37 -2.04 11.09 1.28
C PHE A 37 -1.30 11.74 2.44
N CYS A 38 -0.07 11.31 2.76
CA CYS A 38 0.70 11.90 3.85
C CYS A 38 1.03 13.38 3.64
N LYS A 39 1.12 13.83 2.37
CA LYS A 39 1.26 15.26 2.06
C LYS A 39 0.04 16.10 2.48
N LEU A 40 -1.15 15.48 2.53
CA LEU A 40 -2.36 16.15 3.01
C LEU A 40 -2.37 16.26 4.54
N CYS A 41 -1.72 15.32 5.25
CA CYS A 41 -1.63 15.37 6.71
C CYS A 41 -0.95 16.63 7.22
N GLU A 42 0.11 17.09 6.56
CA GLU A 42 0.86 18.28 6.96
C GLU A 42 0.06 19.58 6.76
N LYS A 43 -0.83 19.62 5.76
CA LYS A 43 -1.53 20.84 5.33
C LYS A 43 -2.94 20.96 5.86
N ASP A 44 -3.67 19.83 5.89
CA ASP A 44 -5.12 19.83 6.08
C ASP A 44 -5.53 19.27 7.45
N CYS A 45 -4.65 18.55 8.17
CA CYS A 45 -4.98 17.92 9.45
C CYS A 45 -4.40 18.67 10.68
N PRO A 46 -5.06 18.63 11.85
CA PRO A 46 -6.36 18.03 12.11
C PRO A 46 -7.51 18.89 11.53
N CYS A 47 -8.60 18.24 11.13
CA CYS A 47 -9.78 18.93 10.63
C CYS A 47 -11.06 18.11 10.82
N GLU A 48 -12.21 18.76 10.67
CA GLU A 48 -13.53 18.15 10.77
C GLU A 48 -14.06 17.71 9.39
N THR A 49 -14.54 16.47 9.32
CA THR A 49 -15.14 15.92 8.09
C THR A 49 -16.40 16.67 7.72
N SER A 50 -16.43 17.20 6.49
CA SER A 50 -17.58 17.92 5.94
C SER A 50 -17.64 17.73 4.42
N ALA A 51 -18.76 18.14 3.79
CA ALA A 51 -18.91 18.05 2.34
C ALA A 51 -17.82 18.81 1.56
N SER A 52 -17.29 19.91 2.13
CA SER A 52 -16.19 20.68 1.53
C SER A 52 -14.80 20.15 1.89
N LYS A 53 -14.68 19.32 2.93
CA LYS A 53 -13.44 18.69 3.37
C LYS A 53 -13.62 17.18 3.64
N PRO A 54 -13.95 16.38 2.63
CA PRO A 54 -14.14 14.94 2.80
C PRO A 54 -12.82 14.24 3.15
N ASN A 55 -11.68 14.79 2.74
CA ASN A 55 -10.35 14.25 3.04
C ASN A 55 -10.00 14.22 4.55
N CYS A 56 -10.69 15.00 5.40
CA CYS A 56 -10.47 14.97 6.85
C CYS A 56 -10.72 13.59 7.47
N LYS A 57 -11.55 12.74 6.83
CA LYS A 57 -11.74 11.34 7.23
C LYS A 57 -10.44 10.54 7.25
N MET A 58 -9.47 10.95 6.42
CA MET A 58 -8.16 10.32 6.32
C MET A 58 -7.19 10.74 7.43
N CYS A 59 -7.47 11.80 8.20
CA CYS A 59 -6.53 12.31 9.22
C CYS A 59 -6.20 11.28 10.30
N LYS A 60 -7.10 10.35 10.61
CA LYS A 60 -6.87 9.26 11.58
C LYS A 60 -5.73 8.30 11.17
N TYR A 61 -5.36 8.30 9.89
CA TYR A 61 -4.27 7.49 9.34
C TYR A 61 -2.92 8.20 9.36
N CYS A 62 -2.85 9.52 9.60
CA CYS A 62 -1.61 10.29 9.55
C CYS A 62 -0.51 9.78 10.49
N LYS A 63 -0.88 9.15 11.62
CA LYS A 63 0.07 8.54 12.57
C LYS A 63 0.94 7.44 11.95
N TYR A 64 0.49 6.84 10.85
CA TYR A 64 1.19 5.78 10.13
C TYR A 64 2.11 6.33 9.02
N CYS A 65 2.08 7.65 8.72
CA CYS A 65 2.94 8.25 7.69
C CYS A 65 4.44 8.10 7.97
N ASN A 66 4.83 7.89 9.23
CA ASN A 66 6.21 7.57 9.60
C ASN A 66 6.71 6.26 8.97
N LEU A 67 5.80 5.35 8.57
CA LEU A 67 6.15 4.11 7.86
C LEU A 67 6.57 4.36 6.41
N CYS A 68 6.15 5.46 5.80
CA CYS A 68 6.46 5.77 4.40
C CYS A 68 7.96 5.98 4.20
N SER A 69 8.54 6.93 4.93
CA SER A 69 9.97 7.23 4.83
C SER A 69 10.87 6.11 5.35
N ALA A 70 10.38 5.27 6.26
CA ALA A 70 11.19 4.24 6.91
C ALA A 70 11.12 2.88 6.21
N VAL A 71 10.00 2.54 5.59
CA VAL A 71 9.71 1.18 5.13
C VAL A 71 9.36 1.16 3.64
N CYS A 72 8.58 2.12 3.16
CA CYS A 72 8.05 2.09 1.80
C CYS A 72 9.10 2.39 0.72
N ASP A 73 9.95 3.38 0.95
CA ASP A 73 10.91 3.82 -0.07
C ASP A 73 12.13 2.89 -0.18
N THR A 74 12.33 1.97 0.76
CA THR A 74 13.58 1.19 0.86
C THR A 74 13.38 -0.32 1.04
N ILE A 75 12.26 -0.75 1.64
CA ILE A 75 12.11 -2.14 2.09
C ILE A 75 10.91 -2.84 1.45
N CYS A 76 9.80 -2.12 1.31
CA CYS A 76 8.59 -2.68 0.73
C CYS A 76 8.71 -2.74 -0.80
N GLN A 77 8.58 -3.95 -1.34
CA GLN A 77 8.38 -4.19 -2.75
C GLN A 77 7.14 -5.08 -2.90
N PRO A 78 6.18 -4.74 -3.78
CA PRO A 78 5.03 -5.59 -4.02
C PRO A 78 5.43 -7.03 -4.37
N GLY A 79 4.83 -8.01 -3.71
CA GLY A 79 5.19 -9.42 -3.87
C GLY A 79 6.57 -9.83 -3.31
N GLY A 80 7.27 -8.90 -2.67
CA GLY A 80 8.56 -9.13 -2.01
C GLY A 80 8.45 -9.98 -0.75
N ILE A 81 9.60 -10.33 -0.16
CA ILE A 81 9.67 -11.19 1.02
C ILE A 81 8.97 -10.53 2.21
N LEU A 82 9.26 -9.24 2.47
CA LEU A 82 8.61 -8.52 3.57
C LEU A 82 7.10 -8.39 3.34
N ASP A 83 6.67 -8.15 2.10
CA ASP A 83 5.26 -8.06 1.75
C ASP A 83 4.52 -9.37 2.06
N LYS A 84 5.05 -10.50 1.60
CA LYS A 84 4.47 -11.84 1.82
C LYS A 84 4.54 -12.29 3.28
N VAL A 85 5.69 -12.10 3.94
CA VAL A 85 5.90 -12.50 5.33
C VAL A 85 5.03 -11.65 6.25
N SER A 86 4.98 -10.33 6.02
CA SER A 86 4.09 -9.48 6.79
C SER A 86 2.63 -9.83 6.52
N ALA A 87 2.18 -10.13 5.30
CA ALA A 87 0.82 -10.59 5.08
C ALA A 87 0.48 -11.89 5.85
N ALA A 88 1.44 -12.82 5.95
CA ALA A 88 1.27 -14.05 6.71
C ALA A 88 1.28 -13.83 8.24
N ILE A 89 1.98 -12.80 8.72
CA ILE A 89 2.11 -12.49 10.16
C ILE A 89 1.09 -11.45 10.64
N VAL A 90 0.71 -10.47 9.82
CA VAL A 90 -0.16 -9.32 10.14
C VAL A 90 -1.61 -9.74 10.36
N GLY A 91 -1.97 -11.01 10.09
CA GLY A 91 -3.08 -11.65 10.79
C GLY A 91 -2.98 -11.57 12.33
N ALA A 92 -1.84 -11.14 12.89
CA ALA A 92 -1.53 -11.06 14.32
C ALA A 92 -1.07 -9.68 14.84
N LEU A 93 -1.04 -8.60 14.04
CA LEU A 93 -0.69 -7.24 14.52
C LEU A 93 -1.96 -6.42 14.88
N PRO A 94 -1.87 -5.43 15.80
CA PRO A 94 -3.05 -4.84 16.45
C PRO A 94 -3.95 -4.02 15.51
N SER A 95 -5.15 -4.54 15.28
CA SER A 95 -6.40 -3.83 14.92
C SER A 95 -6.33 -2.79 13.81
N HIS A 96 -6.03 -3.19 12.58
CA HIS A 96 -6.32 -2.38 11.39
C HIS A 96 -7.21 -3.20 10.46
N ASP A 97 -8.43 -2.72 10.19
CA ASP A 97 -9.36 -3.34 9.25
C ASP A 97 -9.02 -2.82 7.84
N PRO A 98 -8.37 -3.63 6.97
CA PRO A 98 -8.02 -3.19 5.62
C PRO A 98 -9.25 -2.81 4.79
N ASP A 99 -10.42 -3.40 5.08
CA ASP A 99 -11.64 -3.09 4.35
C ASP A 99 -12.18 -1.71 4.77
N GLU A 100 -12.05 -1.31 6.04
CA GLU A 100 -12.36 0.06 6.50
C GLU A 100 -11.45 1.09 5.82
N ILE A 101 -10.15 0.81 5.77
CA ILE A 101 -9.17 1.73 5.18
C ILE A 101 -9.43 1.91 3.68
N ASN A 102 -9.64 0.82 2.94
CA ASN A 102 -9.95 0.87 1.52
C ASN A 102 -11.24 1.66 1.26
N LYS A 103 -12.30 1.39 2.03
CA LYS A 103 -13.57 2.13 1.95
C LYS A 103 -13.38 3.63 2.20
N ASP A 104 -12.51 4.00 3.14
CA ASP A 104 -12.23 5.39 3.45
C ASP A 104 -11.47 6.07 2.31
N ILE A 105 -10.47 5.40 1.70
CA ILE A 105 -9.82 5.92 0.46
C ILE A 105 -10.84 6.12 -0.63
N ASP A 106 -11.64 5.09 -0.95
CA ASP A 106 -12.57 5.12 -2.07
C ASP A 106 -13.55 6.28 -1.92
N SER A 107 -13.97 6.56 -0.68
CA SER A 107 -14.88 7.68 -0.37
C SER A 107 -14.27 9.07 -0.60
N VAL A 108 -12.94 9.19 -0.65
CA VAL A 108 -12.24 10.48 -0.85
C VAL A 108 -11.48 10.54 -2.17
N LYS A 109 -11.44 9.45 -2.94
CA LYS A 109 -10.64 9.30 -4.16
C LYS A 109 -10.88 10.45 -5.16
N GLU A 110 -12.13 10.74 -5.49
CA GLU A 110 -12.48 11.84 -6.41
C GLU A 110 -12.02 13.22 -5.90
N TYR A 111 -12.00 13.44 -4.58
CA TYR A 111 -11.53 14.69 -4.01
C TYR A 111 -10.01 14.83 -4.15
N ILE A 112 -9.26 13.76 -3.90
CA ILE A 112 -7.81 13.75 -4.06
C ILE A 112 -7.42 13.88 -5.53
N ASP A 113 -8.04 13.10 -6.42
CA ASP A 113 -7.69 13.11 -7.85
C ASP A 113 -7.87 14.53 -8.44
N ARG A 114 -8.93 15.27 -8.04
CA ARG A 114 -9.13 16.68 -8.44
C ARG A 114 -8.12 17.66 -7.84
N LYS A 115 -7.56 17.36 -6.67
CA LYS A 115 -6.60 18.23 -5.97
C LYS A 115 -5.15 18.00 -6.41
N ASP A 116 -4.80 16.80 -6.84
CA ASP A 116 -3.48 16.49 -7.38
C ASP A 116 -3.24 17.11 -8.78
N GLU A 117 -4.30 17.59 -9.45
CA GLU A 117 -4.26 18.33 -10.72
C GLU A 117 -4.11 19.86 -10.56
N LEU A 118 -4.11 20.40 -9.33
CA LEU A 118 -4.03 21.83 -9.00
C LEU A 118 -2.69 22.22 -8.34
#